data_AF-A0A1L9WQY2-F1
#
_entry.id   AF-A0A1L9WQY2-F1
#
_cell.length_a   1.000
_cell.length_b   1.000
_cell.length_c   1.000
_cell.angle_alpha   90.00
_cell.angle_beta   90.00
_cell.angle_gamma   90.00
#
_symmetry.space_group_name_H-M   'P 1'
#
loop_
_entity.id
_entity.type
_entity.pdbx_description
1 polymer ?
#
loop_
_entity_poly.entity_id
_entity_poly.type
_entity_poly.pdbx_seq_one_letter_code
_entity_poly.pdbx_strand_id
1 'polypeptide(L)'
;MANRISVPPNDPQNPRWLLDLQQWRIVPYTDIPQRILDGEGYGIVSYTWGYIVDDGKPASDPPQGLLWDVPAVKGWTLAKARQVMETIGTRYIWWDWMCVPQSGERMRPWDKKLDLGKVQGEEIGKQLHIYGKAKKSIVWLHATSWERDSAIKNLLHLRIPDDKPTEEDDNQTPAELERHTNSLMSLLNHAHGTERWTCSGWTLQEGVLLHETELVDGCGQRLFGKHFWLSDRATVADLTVPITRLAWEIAIAYFIKSQGYEPDVGSPIPKRPHVFAQLPELWLRRSLQTLTASGFVAYWQNSPLDILAGKRGRKFGKIQDSCWALVGALGIDNIEVTYAEDFGMDKVKQRLLEALFDKYTWGMLALPFSESIQDVYTGVERGFRWTDVADGAMLPVHAFCVEQKPAAPDPNLRELELLKLSYTRTHNLAEYTVTILGLGSRETLGPDDTNRVEAEDLPVEQLLRVAAAVLRAGQLQSYLPSCTKDELAGLGDGWVADAPALEAQAISILSSQKHELTEPKWMQ
;
A
#
# COMPACT_ATOMS: atom_id res chain seq x y z
N MET A 1 -46.42 0.05 14.86
CA MET A 1 -45.52 1.23 14.81
C MET A 1 -44.78 1.16 13.49
N ALA A 2 -44.90 2.18 12.64
CA ALA A 2 -44.15 2.23 11.39
C ALA A 2 -42.66 2.38 11.74
N ASN A 3 -41.85 1.34 11.49
CA ASN A 3 -40.40 1.44 11.58
C ASN A 3 -39.95 2.55 10.64
N ARG A 4 -39.56 3.71 11.20
CA ARG A 4 -38.82 4.70 10.42
C ARG A 4 -37.52 4.04 10.02
N ILE A 5 -37.39 3.78 8.72
CA ILE A 5 -36.16 3.34 8.11
C ILE A 5 -35.18 4.51 8.26
N SER A 6 -34.20 4.37 9.16
CA SER A 6 -33.17 5.39 9.40
C SER A 6 -31.78 4.78 9.30
N VAL A 7 -30.86 5.51 8.68
CA VAL A 7 -29.44 5.19 8.69
C VAL A 7 -28.91 5.43 10.12
N PRO A 8 -28.25 4.44 10.77
CA PRO A 8 -27.63 4.65 12.08
C PRO A 8 -26.58 5.77 12.03
N PRO A 9 -26.28 6.46 13.14
CA PRO A 9 -25.25 7.49 13.15
C PRO A 9 -23.88 6.92 12.75
N ASN A 10 -23.01 7.76 12.16
CA ASN A 10 -21.64 7.35 11.86
C ASN A 10 -20.81 7.28 13.15
N ASP A 11 -20.07 6.19 13.31
CA ASP A 11 -18.98 6.05 14.28
C ASP A 11 -17.70 5.83 13.47
N PRO A 12 -16.67 6.70 13.56
CA PRO A 12 -15.43 6.56 12.80
C PRO A 12 -14.63 5.31 13.18
N GLN A 13 -14.90 4.71 14.34
CA GLN A 13 -14.11 3.62 14.90
C GLN A 13 -14.77 2.25 14.73
N ASN A 14 -16.04 2.18 14.35
CA ASN A 14 -16.79 0.93 14.30
C ASN A 14 -17.60 0.83 12.99
N PRO A 15 -17.87 -0.40 12.50
CA PRO A 15 -18.75 -0.58 11.35
C PRO A 15 -20.14 -0.04 11.70
N ARG A 16 -20.87 0.49 10.71
CA ARG A 16 -22.24 0.94 10.96
C ARG A 16 -23.20 -0.24 11.08
N TRP A 17 -22.92 -1.28 10.33
CA TRP A 17 -23.76 -2.46 10.22
C TRP A 17 -22.96 -3.75 10.26
N LEU A 18 -23.59 -4.80 10.80
CA LEU A 18 -23.11 -6.17 10.69
C LEU A 18 -24.25 -7.05 10.16
N LEU A 19 -23.89 -8.08 9.40
CA LEU A 19 -24.80 -9.12 8.97
C LEU A 19 -24.91 -10.20 10.05
N ASP A 20 -26.14 -10.42 10.53
CA ASP A 20 -26.47 -11.55 11.40
C ASP A 20 -26.70 -12.80 10.54
N LEU A 21 -25.74 -13.73 10.55
CA LEU A 21 -25.80 -14.95 9.75
C LEU A 21 -26.92 -15.90 10.20
N GLN A 22 -27.35 -15.85 11.46
CA GLN A 22 -28.42 -16.71 11.95
C GLN A 22 -29.79 -16.22 11.47
N GLN A 23 -30.02 -14.91 11.58
CA GLN A 23 -31.30 -14.30 11.22
C GLN A 23 -31.37 -13.84 9.76
N TRP A 24 -30.25 -13.88 9.03
CA TRP A 24 -30.10 -13.40 7.66
C TRP A 24 -30.63 -11.97 7.48
N ARG A 25 -30.09 -11.06 8.30
CA ARG A 25 -30.48 -9.64 8.29
C ARG A 25 -29.31 -8.73 8.64
N ILE A 26 -29.31 -7.54 8.07
CA ILE A 26 -28.42 -6.46 8.50
C ILE A 26 -28.96 -5.85 9.80
N VAL A 27 -28.08 -5.66 10.77
CA VAL A 27 -28.35 -4.98 12.04
C VAL A 27 -27.37 -3.83 12.27
N PRO A 28 -27.79 -2.71 12.88
CA PRO A 28 -26.86 -1.69 13.36
C PRO A 28 -25.86 -2.28 14.35
N TYR A 29 -24.60 -1.88 14.27
CA TYR A 29 -23.56 -2.33 15.22
C TYR A 29 -23.93 -2.00 16.67
N THR A 30 -24.53 -0.83 16.89
CA THR A 30 -24.97 -0.33 18.20
C THR A 30 -26.09 -1.16 18.84
N ASP A 31 -26.81 -1.95 18.04
CA ASP A 31 -27.93 -2.76 18.52
C ASP A 31 -27.47 -4.15 18.99
N ILE A 32 -26.19 -4.50 18.74
CA ILE A 32 -25.64 -5.79 19.15
C ILE A 32 -25.20 -5.68 20.63
N PRO A 33 -25.63 -6.63 21.50
CA PRO A 33 -25.23 -6.61 22.89
C PRO A 33 -23.71 -6.62 23.04
N GLN A 34 -23.18 -5.67 23.83
CA GLN A 34 -21.74 -5.50 24.05
C GLN A 34 -21.06 -6.81 24.50
N ARG A 35 -21.71 -7.62 25.34
CA ARG A 35 -21.22 -8.94 25.76
C ARG A 35 -20.90 -9.90 24.60
N ILE A 36 -21.60 -9.79 23.47
CA ILE A 36 -21.36 -10.61 22.28
C ILE A 36 -20.14 -10.05 21.52
N LEU A 37 -20.07 -8.73 21.36
CA LEU A 37 -18.93 -8.05 20.73
C LEU A 37 -17.63 -8.30 21.52
N ASP A 38 -17.70 -8.21 22.84
CA ASP A 38 -16.56 -8.45 23.73
C ASP A 38 -16.18 -9.93 23.82
N GLY A 39 -17.15 -10.84 23.69
CA GLY A 39 -16.94 -12.29 23.70
C GLY A 39 -16.53 -12.81 22.33
N GLU A 40 -17.54 -13.06 21.47
CA GLU A 40 -17.38 -13.62 20.13
C GLU A 40 -16.75 -12.64 19.13
N GLY A 41 -17.03 -11.35 19.29
CA GLY A 41 -16.71 -10.33 18.30
C GLY A 41 -17.49 -10.49 17.00
N TYR A 42 -16.99 -9.85 15.94
CA TYR A 42 -17.50 -10.04 14.58
C TYR A 42 -16.39 -10.55 13.67
N GLY A 43 -16.82 -11.16 12.57
CA GLY A 43 -15.96 -11.67 11.52
C GLY A 43 -15.90 -10.73 10.32
N ILE A 44 -14.90 -10.90 9.48
CA ILE A 44 -14.76 -10.19 8.20
C ILE A 44 -14.49 -11.17 7.07
N VAL A 45 -14.87 -10.77 5.87
CA VAL A 45 -14.70 -11.57 4.67
C VAL A 45 -14.01 -10.72 3.63
N SER A 46 -12.87 -11.21 3.16
CA SER A 46 -12.17 -10.66 2.00
C SER A 46 -12.40 -11.56 0.79
N TYR A 47 -12.84 -10.98 -0.32
CA TYR A 47 -13.24 -11.69 -1.54
C TYR A 47 -13.38 -10.70 -2.69
N THR A 48 -13.79 -11.14 -3.88
CA THR A 48 -13.99 -10.21 -5.01
C THR A 48 -15.21 -10.56 -5.85
N TRP A 49 -16.22 -9.70 -5.84
CA TRP A 49 -17.46 -9.91 -6.61
C TRP A 49 -17.62 -8.97 -7.81
N GLY A 50 -16.98 -7.79 -7.79
CA GLY A 50 -17.18 -6.75 -8.81
C GLY A 50 -16.88 -7.18 -10.26
N TYR A 51 -16.00 -8.17 -10.48
CA TYR A 51 -15.66 -8.67 -11.82
C TYR A 51 -16.64 -9.71 -12.37
N ILE A 52 -17.58 -10.16 -11.55
CA ILE A 52 -18.56 -11.17 -11.92
C ILE A 52 -19.98 -10.71 -11.66
N VAL A 53 -20.20 -9.42 -11.42
CA VAL A 53 -21.53 -8.86 -11.24
C VAL A 53 -22.44 -9.21 -12.44
N ASP A 54 -23.67 -9.59 -12.14
CA ASP A 54 -24.71 -9.81 -13.15
C ASP A 54 -25.46 -8.49 -13.33
N ASP A 55 -24.93 -7.65 -14.22
CA ASP A 55 -25.32 -6.25 -14.35
C ASP A 55 -26.84 -6.02 -14.35
N GLY A 56 -27.25 -5.18 -13.41
CA GLY A 56 -28.63 -4.72 -13.32
C GLY A 56 -29.63 -5.80 -12.87
N LYS A 57 -29.16 -6.91 -12.31
CA LYS A 57 -30.01 -7.92 -11.69
C LYS A 57 -29.81 -7.93 -10.17
N PRO A 58 -30.87 -7.77 -9.36
CA PRO A 58 -30.74 -7.89 -7.92
C PRO A 58 -30.55 -9.36 -7.54
N ALA A 59 -29.81 -9.59 -6.45
CA ALA A 59 -29.62 -10.92 -5.89
C ALA A 59 -30.95 -11.50 -5.39
N SER A 60 -31.13 -12.81 -5.56
CA SER A 60 -32.25 -13.54 -4.98
C SER A 60 -32.00 -13.78 -3.48
N ASP A 61 -33.02 -13.56 -2.65
CA ASP A 61 -32.99 -13.77 -1.19
C ASP A 61 -31.93 -12.92 -0.45
N PRO A 62 -31.89 -11.60 -0.64
CA PRO A 62 -30.98 -10.73 0.09
C PRO A 62 -31.36 -10.65 1.58
N PRO A 63 -30.39 -10.39 2.48
CA PRO A 63 -30.67 -10.19 3.90
C PRO A 63 -31.75 -9.14 4.16
N GLN A 64 -32.56 -9.34 5.19
CA GLN A 64 -33.55 -8.35 5.60
C GLN A 64 -32.88 -7.08 6.15
N GLY A 65 -33.58 -5.93 6.06
CA GLY A 65 -33.13 -4.67 6.66
C GLY A 65 -32.21 -3.81 5.78
N LEU A 66 -31.89 -4.26 4.56
CA LEU A 66 -31.07 -3.50 3.62
C LEU A 66 -31.77 -2.25 3.07
N LEU A 67 -31.02 -1.16 2.99
CA LEU A 67 -31.48 0.14 2.46
C LEU A 67 -31.23 0.29 0.94
N TRP A 68 -30.53 -0.67 0.34
CA TRP A 68 -30.21 -0.75 -1.09
C TRP A 68 -30.47 -2.16 -1.61
N ASP A 69 -30.48 -2.31 -2.93
CA ASP A 69 -30.49 -3.63 -3.56
C ASP A 69 -29.08 -4.21 -3.59
N VAL A 70 -28.94 -5.50 -3.29
CA VAL A 70 -27.69 -6.23 -3.46
C VAL A 70 -27.62 -6.70 -4.91
N PRO A 71 -26.58 -6.38 -5.69
CA PRO A 71 -26.47 -6.88 -7.05
C PRO A 71 -26.23 -8.39 -7.06
N ALA A 72 -26.71 -9.11 -8.07
CA ALA A 72 -26.41 -10.53 -8.27
C ALA A 72 -25.01 -10.72 -8.88
N VAL A 73 -24.49 -11.95 -8.83
CA VAL A 73 -23.20 -12.32 -9.43
C VAL A 73 -23.28 -13.62 -10.23
N LYS A 74 -22.38 -13.75 -11.20
CA LYS A 74 -22.17 -14.91 -12.07
C LYS A 74 -21.07 -15.78 -11.46
N GLY A 75 -21.44 -16.75 -10.64
CA GLY A 75 -20.49 -17.73 -10.11
C GLY A 75 -20.99 -18.48 -8.88
N TRP A 76 -21.77 -17.81 -8.04
CA TRP A 76 -22.38 -18.40 -6.86
C TRP A 76 -23.67 -17.70 -6.48
N THR A 77 -24.47 -18.37 -5.66
CA THR A 77 -25.69 -17.82 -5.06
C THR A 77 -25.38 -17.21 -3.69
N LEU A 78 -26.26 -16.35 -3.18
CA LEU A 78 -26.17 -15.88 -1.79
C LEU A 78 -26.25 -17.03 -0.78
N ALA A 79 -27.03 -18.07 -1.06
CA ALA A 79 -27.08 -19.26 -0.23
C ALA A 79 -25.71 -19.96 -0.16
N LYS A 80 -24.99 -20.07 -1.28
CA LYS A 80 -23.62 -20.63 -1.27
C LYS A 80 -22.66 -19.74 -0.51
N ALA A 81 -22.72 -18.42 -0.74
CA ALA A 81 -21.88 -17.47 -0.01
C ALA A 81 -22.11 -17.55 1.51
N ARG A 82 -23.37 -17.61 1.94
CA ARG A 82 -23.76 -17.81 3.35
C ARG A 82 -23.11 -19.04 3.96
N GLN A 83 -23.18 -20.19 3.27
CA GLN A 83 -22.53 -21.42 3.74
C GLN A 83 -21.02 -21.26 3.95
N VAL A 84 -20.35 -20.51 3.07
CA VAL A 84 -18.92 -20.20 3.23
C VAL A 84 -18.70 -19.28 4.42
N MET A 85 -19.53 -18.24 4.61
CA MET A 85 -19.38 -17.32 5.74
C MET A 85 -19.60 -17.99 7.10
N GLU A 86 -20.44 -19.02 7.17
CA GLU A 86 -20.62 -19.82 8.37
C GLU A 86 -19.31 -20.50 8.83
N THR A 87 -18.35 -20.73 7.92
CA THR A 87 -17.04 -21.33 8.25
C THR A 87 -16.11 -20.41 9.05
N ILE A 88 -16.44 -19.12 9.17
CA ILE A 88 -15.73 -18.15 10.04
C ILE A 88 -15.97 -18.50 11.52
N GLY A 89 -17.11 -19.13 11.83
CA GLY A 89 -17.45 -19.53 13.19
C GLY A 89 -17.80 -18.35 14.11
N THR A 90 -18.43 -17.31 13.57
CA THR A 90 -19.05 -16.22 14.35
C THR A 90 -20.42 -15.89 13.78
N ARG A 91 -21.31 -15.36 14.61
CA ARG A 91 -22.67 -15.00 14.20
C ARG A 91 -22.72 -13.73 13.35
N TYR A 92 -21.91 -12.75 13.70
CA TYR A 92 -21.96 -11.42 13.08
C TYR A 92 -20.77 -11.23 12.16
N ILE A 93 -21.03 -10.80 10.93
CA ILE A 93 -19.97 -10.53 9.97
C ILE A 93 -20.10 -9.14 9.38
N TRP A 94 -18.98 -8.48 9.16
CA TRP A 94 -18.91 -7.35 8.25
C TRP A 94 -18.55 -7.89 6.87
N TRP A 95 -19.44 -7.68 5.92
CA TRP A 95 -19.30 -8.15 4.55
C TRP A 95 -19.65 -6.98 3.63
N ASP A 96 -18.67 -6.41 2.95
CA ASP A 96 -18.81 -5.14 2.20
C ASP A 96 -20.02 -5.13 1.25
N TRP A 97 -20.35 -6.25 0.58
CA TRP A 97 -21.55 -6.38 -0.26
C TRP A 97 -22.85 -5.97 0.45
N MET A 98 -22.92 -6.33 1.73
CA MET A 98 -24.12 -6.25 2.56
C MET A 98 -24.05 -5.10 3.56
N CYS A 99 -22.85 -4.66 3.93
CA CYS A 99 -22.59 -3.65 4.94
C CYS A 99 -22.23 -2.28 4.35
N VAL A 100 -21.90 -2.19 3.06
CA VAL A 100 -21.64 -0.94 2.35
C VAL A 100 -22.75 -0.71 1.32
N PRO A 101 -23.33 0.51 1.24
CA PRO A 101 -24.31 0.83 0.21
C PRO A 101 -23.85 0.51 -1.20
N GLN A 102 -24.69 -0.16 -1.99
CA GLN A 102 -24.43 -0.54 -3.38
C GLN A 102 -25.32 0.25 -4.33
N SER A 103 -24.81 0.60 -5.51
CA SER A 103 -25.54 1.27 -6.59
C SER A 103 -25.33 0.57 -7.93
N GLY A 104 -26.26 0.79 -8.87
CA GLY A 104 -26.16 0.24 -10.22
C GLY A 104 -27.29 0.75 -11.13
N GLU A 105 -27.06 0.75 -12.43
CA GLU A 105 -27.94 1.38 -13.44
C GLU A 105 -29.37 0.81 -13.47
N ARG A 106 -29.54 -0.47 -13.07
CA ARG A 106 -30.87 -1.12 -12.96
C ARG A 106 -31.22 -1.58 -11.55
N MET A 107 -30.54 -1.04 -10.53
CA MET A 107 -30.90 -1.24 -9.12
C MET A 107 -31.92 -0.20 -8.68
N ARG A 108 -32.62 -0.44 -7.58
CA ARG A 108 -33.46 0.57 -6.93
C ARG A 108 -32.64 1.85 -6.68
N PRO A 109 -33.11 3.02 -7.17
CA PRO A 109 -32.46 4.29 -6.88
C PRO A 109 -32.40 4.54 -5.38
N TRP A 110 -31.31 5.13 -4.91
CA TRP A 110 -31.17 5.51 -3.51
C TRP A 110 -32.23 6.52 -3.10
N ASP A 111 -32.73 6.39 -1.87
CA ASP A 111 -33.60 7.40 -1.28
C ASP A 111 -32.78 8.69 -1.06
N LYS A 112 -33.20 9.76 -1.75
CA LYS A 112 -32.57 11.08 -1.69
C LYS A 112 -32.49 11.66 -0.26
N LYS A 113 -33.32 11.17 0.66
CA LYS A 113 -33.33 11.61 2.07
C LYS A 113 -32.23 10.98 2.92
N LEU A 114 -31.60 9.90 2.46
CA LEU A 114 -30.66 9.10 3.27
C LEU A 114 -29.18 9.35 2.94
N ASP A 115 -28.89 10.10 1.88
CA ASP A 115 -27.53 10.39 1.40
C ASP A 115 -26.58 9.16 1.44
N LEU A 116 -27.00 8.08 0.79
CA LEU A 116 -26.27 6.80 0.83
C LEU A 116 -24.88 6.88 0.18
N GLY A 117 -24.62 7.89 -0.67
CA GLY A 117 -23.29 8.13 -1.24
C GLY A 117 -22.29 8.60 -0.18
N LYS A 118 -22.70 9.53 0.67
CA LYS A 118 -21.91 9.92 1.84
C LYS A 118 -21.70 8.75 2.79
N VAL A 119 -22.75 7.97 3.06
CA VAL A 119 -22.68 6.80 3.94
C VAL A 119 -21.71 5.74 3.40
N GLN A 120 -21.68 5.52 2.09
CA GLN A 120 -20.72 4.65 1.43
C GLN A 120 -19.28 5.14 1.66
N GLY A 121 -19.00 6.43 1.42
CA GLY A 121 -17.68 7.01 1.64
C GLY A 121 -17.24 6.93 3.11
N GLU A 122 -18.14 7.24 4.04
CA GLU A 122 -17.90 7.11 5.48
C GLU A 122 -17.58 5.67 5.88
N GLU A 123 -18.30 4.66 5.37
CA GLU A 123 -18.03 3.25 5.70
C GLU A 123 -16.69 2.76 5.13
N ILE A 124 -16.36 3.14 3.89
CA ILE A 124 -15.08 2.82 3.24
C ILE A 124 -13.90 3.46 4.00
N GLY A 125 -14.03 4.72 4.42
CA GLY A 125 -12.98 5.44 5.15
C GLY A 125 -12.62 4.81 6.50
N LYS A 126 -13.43 3.87 7.01
CA LYS A 126 -13.22 3.20 8.31
C LYS A 126 -12.63 1.80 8.19
N GLN A 127 -12.26 1.35 6.98
CA GLN A 127 -11.79 -0.01 6.75
C GLN A 127 -10.62 -0.40 7.66
N LEU A 128 -9.66 0.49 7.93
CA LEU A 128 -8.58 0.22 8.90
C LEU A 128 -9.13 -0.26 10.25
N HIS A 129 -10.09 0.47 10.81
CA HIS A 129 -10.68 0.15 12.11
C HIS A 129 -11.60 -1.07 12.06
N ILE A 130 -12.38 -1.20 10.99
CA ILE A 130 -13.28 -2.34 10.79
C ILE A 130 -12.50 -3.64 10.68
N TYR A 131 -11.41 -3.66 9.91
CA TYR A 131 -10.56 -4.83 9.77
C TYR A 131 -9.76 -5.07 11.06
N GLY A 132 -9.15 -4.03 11.64
CA GLY A 132 -8.32 -4.14 12.84
C GLY A 132 -9.06 -4.57 14.13
N LYS A 133 -10.38 -4.39 14.21
CA LYS A 133 -11.20 -4.81 15.35
C LYS A 133 -11.94 -6.14 15.14
N ALA A 134 -11.89 -6.71 13.95
CA ALA A 134 -12.51 -8.00 13.69
C ALA A 134 -11.75 -9.10 14.46
N LYS A 135 -12.49 -10.03 15.06
CA LYS A 135 -11.87 -11.13 15.83
C LYS A 135 -11.58 -12.38 14.99
N LYS A 136 -12.22 -12.47 13.83
CA LYS A 136 -12.14 -13.61 12.91
C LYS A 136 -12.19 -13.13 11.48
N SER A 137 -11.59 -13.87 10.58
CA SER A 137 -11.52 -13.49 9.17
C SER A 137 -11.36 -14.72 8.29
N ILE A 138 -11.80 -14.59 7.04
CA ILE A 138 -11.43 -15.50 5.95
C ILE A 138 -11.13 -14.70 4.69
N VAL A 139 -10.25 -15.25 3.86
CA VAL A 139 -10.10 -14.84 2.45
C VAL A 139 -10.74 -15.91 1.58
N TRP A 140 -11.82 -15.55 0.90
CA TRP A 140 -12.58 -16.47 0.06
C TRP A 140 -12.15 -16.40 -1.41
N LEU A 141 -11.38 -17.41 -1.81
CA LEU A 141 -10.87 -17.63 -3.16
C LEU A 141 -11.91 -18.40 -3.97
N HIS A 142 -12.99 -17.71 -4.31
CA HIS A 142 -14.22 -18.29 -4.83
C HIS A 142 -14.06 -19.04 -6.17
N ALA A 143 -13.03 -18.73 -6.96
CA ALA A 143 -12.76 -19.39 -8.23
C ALA A 143 -11.81 -20.59 -8.07
N THR A 144 -11.20 -20.71 -6.91
CA THR A 144 -10.25 -21.76 -6.58
C THR A 144 -10.97 -22.96 -5.95
N SER A 145 -10.43 -24.16 -6.15
CA SER A 145 -10.85 -25.39 -5.47
C SER A 145 -9.61 -26.15 -5.05
N TRP A 146 -9.51 -26.54 -3.78
CA TRP A 146 -8.33 -27.25 -3.27
C TRP A 146 -8.23 -28.69 -3.78
N GLU A 147 -9.34 -29.27 -4.23
CA GLU A 147 -9.39 -30.60 -4.84
C GLU A 147 -8.76 -30.64 -6.25
N ARG A 148 -8.57 -29.47 -6.88
CA ARG A 148 -7.98 -29.34 -8.22
C ARG A 148 -6.63 -28.63 -8.14
N ASP A 149 -5.83 -28.79 -9.18
CA ASP A 149 -4.64 -27.95 -9.34
C ASP A 149 -5.05 -26.54 -9.74
N SER A 150 -4.40 -25.55 -9.14
CA SER A 150 -4.63 -24.13 -9.41
C SER A 150 -3.32 -23.36 -9.28
N ALA A 151 -3.24 -22.20 -9.92
CA ALA A 151 -2.10 -21.30 -9.79
C ALA A 151 -1.83 -20.96 -8.32
N ILE A 152 -2.88 -20.66 -7.56
CA ILE A 152 -2.79 -20.33 -6.14
C ILE A 152 -2.25 -21.50 -5.32
N LYS A 153 -2.76 -22.71 -5.55
CA LYS A 153 -2.28 -23.90 -4.84
C LYS A 153 -0.81 -24.19 -5.16
N ASN A 154 -0.39 -23.96 -6.40
CA ASN A 154 1.02 -24.08 -6.81
C ASN A 154 1.89 -23.00 -6.16
N LEU A 155 1.40 -21.77 -6.05
CA LEU A 155 2.08 -20.69 -5.34
C LEU A 155 2.25 -21.01 -3.84
N LEU A 156 1.21 -21.54 -3.18
CA LEU A 156 1.24 -21.93 -1.76
C LEU A 156 2.21 -23.09 -1.50
N HIS A 157 2.43 -23.95 -2.48
CA HIS A 157 3.40 -25.04 -2.40
C HIS A 157 4.79 -24.64 -2.91
N LEU A 158 5.02 -23.35 -3.24
CA LEU A 158 6.36 -22.85 -3.51
C LEU A 158 7.19 -23.04 -2.24
N ARG A 159 8.11 -24.00 -2.30
CA ARG A 159 9.09 -24.17 -1.25
C ARG A 159 10.03 -22.98 -1.30
N ILE A 160 10.08 -22.25 -0.20
CA ILE A 160 11.29 -21.55 0.17
C ILE A 160 12.28 -22.66 0.52
N PRO A 161 13.42 -22.79 -0.17
CA PRO A 161 14.47 -23.69 0.30
C PRO A 161 14.78 -23.30 1.75
N ASP A 162 14.61 -24.26 2.68
CA ASP A 162 14.87 -24.01 4.08
C ASP A 162 16.26 -23.39 4.26
N ASP A 163 16.47 -22.62 5.32
CA ASP A 163 17.80 -22.09 5.68
C ASP A 163 18.78 -23.21 6.10
N LYS A 164 18.39 -24.47 5.97
CA LYS A 164 19.30 -25.62 5.97
C LYS A 164 19.70 -25.89 4.52
N PRO A 165 20.90 -25.44 4.09
CA PRO A 165 21.38 -25.74 2.75
C PRO A 165 21.35 -27.25 2.56
N THR A 166 20.52 -27.70 1.63
CA THR A 166 20.67 -29.05 1.10
C THR A 166 21.85 -29.04 0.14
N GLU A 167 22.49 -30.19 -0.10
CA GLU A 167 23.56 -30.27 -1.12
C GLU A 167 23.07 -29.82 -2.52
N GLU A 168 21.75 -29.83 -2.76
CA GLU A 168 21.13 -29.31 -3.98
C GLU A 168 21.09 -27.78 -4.05
N ASP A 169 20.93 -27.08 -2.92
CA ASP A 169 20.94 -25.60 -2.87
C ASP A 169 22.34 -25.02 -3.13
N ASP A 170 23.38 -25.75 -2.74
CA ASP A 170 24.78 -25.38 -2.96
C ASP A 170 25.23 -25.52 -4.42
N ASN A 171 24.44 -26.21 -5.26
CA ASN A 171 24.75 -26.47 -6.67
C ASN A 171 23.86 -25.71 -7.65
N GLN A 172 23.01 -24.78 -7.18
CA GLN A 172 22.13 -24.01 -8.07
C GLN A 172 22.94 -23.15 -9.05
N THR A 173 22.62 -23.30 -10.33
CA THR A 173 23.20 -22.50 -11.41
C THR A 173 22.38 -21.22 -11.68
N PRO A 174 22.99 -20.16 -12.25
CA PRO A 174 22.24 -18.96 -12.64
C PRO A 174 21.05 -19.26 -13.57
N ALA A 175 21.20 -20.22 -14.48
CA ALA A 175 20.15 -20.61 -15.41
C ALA A 175 18.95 -21.30 -14.74
N GLU A 176 19.19 -22.06 -13.66
CA GLU A 176 18.12 -22.68 -12.87
C GLU A 176 17.36 -21.64 -12.05
N LEU A 177 18.09 -20.70 -11.43
CA LEU A 177 17.48 -19.59 -10.72
C LEU A 177 16.65 -18.69 -11.63
N GLU A 178 17.16 -18.35 -12.82
CA GLU A 178 16.39 -17.60 -13.82
C GLU A 178 15.13 -18.36 -14.24
N ARG A 179 15.24 -19.66 -14.54
CA ARG A 179 14.08 -20.49 -14.92
C ARG A 179 13.05 -20.57 -13.80
N HIS A 180 13.49 -20.72 -12.56
CA HIS A 180 12.62 -20.74 -11.39
C HIS A 180 11.88 -19.41 -11.22
N THR A 181 12.58 -18.28 -11.27
CA THR A 181 11.99 -16.94 -11.17
C THR A 181 10.98 -16.68 -12.30
N ASN A 182 11.33 -17.03 -13.55
CA ASN A 182 10.43 -16.89 -14.69
C ASN A 182 9.17 -17.77 -14.54
N SER A 183 9.32 -18.98 -14.01
CA SER A 183 8.18 -19.87 -13.75
C SER A 183 7.26 -19.31 -12.67
N LEU A 184 7.83 -18.74 -11.60
CA LEU A 184 7.07 -18.07 -10.55
C LEU A 184 6.30 -16.85 -11.10
N MET A 185 6.94 -16.01 -11.92
CA MET A 185 6.26 -14.87 -12.56
C MET A 185 5.12 -15.33 -13.47
N SER A 186 5.30 -16.43 -14.20
CA SER A 186 4.23 -17.05 -15.00
C SER A 186 3.07 -17.52 -14.11
N LEU A 187 3.37 -18.16 -12.98
CA LEU A 187 2.35 -18.56 -11.99
C LEU A 187 1.60 -17.37 -11.41
N LEU A 188 2.27 -16.27 -11.08
CA LEU A 188 1.62 -15.04 -10.61
C LEU A 188 0.66 -14.46 -11.65
N ASN A 189 1.11 -14.38 -12.91
CA ASN A 189 0.27 -13.95 -14.01
C ASN A 189 -0.94 -14.88 -14.20
N HIS A 190 -0.74 -16.20 -14.05
CA HIS A 190 -1.82 -17.17 -14.13
C HIS A 190 -2.80 -17.04 -12.95
N ALA A 191 -2.31 -16.79 -11.73
CA ALA A 191 -3.12 -16.49 -10.57
C ALA A 191 -4.00 -15.25 -10.80
N HIS A 192 -3.43 -14.14 -11.25
CA HIS A 192 -4.18 -12.93 -11.62
C HIS A 192 -5.27 -13.19 -12.69
N GLY A 193 -5.00 -14.12 -13.62
CA GLY A 193 -5.93 -14.49 -14.66
C GLY A 193 -7.09 -15.39 -14.20
N THR A 194 -6.88 -16.17 -13.14
CA THR A 194 -7.80 -17.24 -12.72
C THR A 194 -8.52 -16.95 -11.41
N GLU A 195 -7.91 -16.20 -10.49
CA GLU A 195 -8.46 -15.85 -9.18
C GLU A 195 -8.59 -14.33 -9.04
N ARG A 196 -9.83 -13.84 -8.95
CA ARG A 196 -10.13 -12.41 -8.96
C ARG A 196 -9.62 -11.70 -7.72
N TRP A 197 -9.55 -12.41 -6.59
CA TRP A 197 -8.92 -11.89 -5.38
C TRP A 197 -7.47 -11.46 -5.61
N THR A 198 -6.75 -12.09 -6.53
CA THR A 198 -5.36 -11.70 -6.81
C THR A 198 -5.24 -10.55 -7.81
N CYS A 199 -6.32 -10.11 -8.46
CA CYS A 199 -6.24 -8.99 -9.42
C CYS A 199 -6.94 -7.71 -8.94
N SER A 200 -7.77 -7.78 -7.89
CA SER A 200 -8.50 -6.63 -7.37
C SER A 200 -7.58 -5.71 -6.58
N GLY A 201 -7.76 -4.40 -6.76
CA GLY A 201 -7.11 -3.38 -5.95
C GLY A 201 -7.66 -3.31 -4.52
N TRP A 202 -8.94 -3.64 -4.33
CA TRP A 202 -9.54 -3.74 -2.99
C TRP A 202 -8.89 -4.82 -2.15
N THR A 203 -8.66 -5.99 -2.76
CA THR A 203 -8.08 -7.14 -2.05
C THR A 203 -6.57 -7.00 -1.84
N LEU A 204 -5.89 -6.09 -2.54
CA LEU A 204 -4.51 -5.73 -2.21
C LEU A 204 -4.44 -5.14 -0.79
N GLN A 205 -5.35 -4.21 -0.47
CA GLN A 205 -5.42 -3.67 0.89
C GLN A 205 -5.80 -4.77 1.88
N GLU A 206 -6.81 -5.56 1.56
CA GLU A 206 -7.28 -6.61 2.45
C GLU A 206 -6.17 -7.63 2.72
N GLY A 207 -5.36 -8.00 1.72
CA GLY A 207 -4.22 -8.88 1.91
C GLY A 207 -3.17 -8.34 2.89
N VAL A 208 -2.94 -7.04 2.92
CA VAL A 208 -2.05 -6.38 3.91
C VAL A 208 -2.68 -6.39 5.30
N LEU A 209 -3.97 -6.03 5.41
CA LEU A 209 -4.69 -5.98 6.69
C LEU A 209 -4.96 -7.39 7.26
N LEU A 210 -4.99 -8.40 6.40
CA LEU A 210 -5.36 -9.79 6.70
C LEU A 210 -4.24 -10.78 6.44
N HIS A 211 -2.99 -10.38 6.63
CA HIS A 211 -1.83 -11.22 6.35
C HIS A 211 -1.87 -12.60 7.06
N GLU A 212 -2.40 -12.68 8.29
CA GLU A 212 -2.53 -13.95 9.04
C GLU A 212 -3.82 -14.73 8.74
N THR A 213 -4.68 -14.21 7.85
CA THR A 213 -6.01 -14.78 7.63
C THR A 213 -5.95 -16.03 6.77
N GLU A 214 -6.70 -17.05 7.18
CA GLU A 214 -6.83 -18.32 6.46
C GLU A 214 -7.47 -18.13 5.08
N LEU A 215 -6.91 -18.84 4.09
CA LEU A 215 -7.46 -18.93 2.75
C LEU A 215 -8.50 -20.06 2.68
N VAL A 216 -9.68 -19.77 2.15
CA VAL A 216 -10.71 -20.77 1.87
C VAL A 216 -11.07 -20.80 0.40
N ASP A 217 -11.32 -21.99 -0.14
CA ASP A 217 -11.69 -22.16 -1.55
C ASP A 217 -13.16 -21.82 -1.84
N GLY A 218 -13.61 -22.00 -3.09
CA GLY A 218 -14.99 -21.82 -3.52
C GLY A 218 -16.03 -22.59 -2.70
N CYS A 219 -15.60 -23.64 -2.00
CA CYS A 219 -16.44 -24.46 -1.15
C CYS A 219 -16.38 -24.10 0.34
N GLY A 220 -15.47 -23.20 0.74
CA GLY A 220 -15.19 -22.87 2.14
C GLY A 220 -14.23 -23.85 2.81
N GLN A 221 -13.53 -24.69 2.03
CA GLN A 221 -12.53 -25.62 2.55
C GLN A 221 -11.20 -24.90 2.76
N ARG A 222 -10.40 -25.37 3.73
CA ARG A 222 -9.05 -24.89 4.01
C ARG A 222 -8.02 -25.81 3.37
N LEU A 223 -6.90 -25.26 2.92
CA LEU A 223 -5.76 -26.05 2.49
C LEU A 223 -4.87 -26.36 3.69
N PHE A 224 -4.62 -27.65 3.94
CA PHE A 224 -3.80 -28.11 5.07
C PHE A 224 -2.38 -28.48 4.63
N GLY A 225 -1.39 -28.14 5.45
CA GLY A 225 0.01 -28.39 5.16
C GLY A 225 0.91 -28.03 6.35
N LYS A 226 1.83 -28.93 6.70
CA LYS A 226 2.78 -28.71 7.81
C LYS A 226 3.88 -27.69 7.50
N HIS A 227 3.96 -27.24 6.25
CA HIS A 227 4.99 -26.34 5.74
C HIS A 227 4.52 -24.89 5.69
N PHE A 228 3.27 -24.61 6.06
CA PHE A 228 2.76 -23.24 6.16
C PHE A 228 3.35 -22.54 7.39
N TRP A 229 3.55 -21.23 7.26
CA TRP A 229 4.39 -20.43 8.15
C TRP A 229 3.77 -20.19 9.52
N LEU A 230 2.47 -19.88 9.55
CA LEU A 230 1.77 -19.46 10.76
C LEU A 230 0.98 -20.58 11.44
N SER A 231 0.57 -21.60 10.68
CA SER A 231 -0.28 -22.68 11.18
C SER A 231 -0.19 -23.93 10.30
N ASP A 232 -1.02 -24.94 10.55
CA ASP A 232 -1.18 -26.09 9.67
C ASP A 232 -2.13 -25.83 8.47
N ARG A 233 -2.53 -24.57 8.29
CA ARG A 233 -3.45 -24.09 7.24
C ARG A 233 -2.84 -22.92 6.48
N ALA A 234 -3.13 -22.89 5.18
CA ALA A 234 -2.67 -21.81 4.32
C ALA A 234 -3.33 -20.47 4.69
N THR A 235 -2.50 -19.44 4.80
CA THR A 235 -2.86 -18.05 5.09
C THR A 235 -2.42 -17.12 3.95
N VAL A 236 -2.80 -15.84 4.01
CA VAL A 236 -2.30 -14.84 3.07
C VAL A 236 -0.76 -14.72 3.13
N ALA A 237 -0.16 -14.84 4.31
CA ALA A 237 1.29 -14.81 4.50
C ALA A 237 1.98 -15.93 3.71
N ASP A 238 1.38 -17.12 3.64
CA ASP A 238 1.92 -18.24 2.87
C ASP A 238 1.98 -17.97 1.36
N LEU A 239 1.12 -17.06 0.84
CA LEU A 239 1.21 -16.61 -0.54
C LEU A 239 2.34 -15.60 -0.76
N THR A 240 2.64 -14.77 0.23
CA THR A 240 3.43 -13.54 0.02
C THR A 240 4.87 -13.67 0.50
N VAL A 241 5.13 -14.45 1.56
CA VAL A 241 6.46 -14.62 2.15
C VAL A 241 7.47 -15.20 1.15
N PRO A 242 7.17 -16.29 0.39
CA PRO A 242 8.12 -16.82 -0.58
C PRO A 242 8.49 -15.83 -1.68
N ILE A 243 7.50 -15.04 -2.13
CA ILE A 243 7.67 -14.05 -3.20
C ILE A 243 8.47 -12.85 -2.67
N THR A 244 8.19 -12.42 -1.45
CA THR A 244 8.93 -11.35 -0.76
C THR A 244 10.38 -11.74 -0.55
N ARG A 245 10.65 -12.97 -0.10
CA ARG A 245 12.01 -13.49 0.05
C ARG A 245 12.76 -13.51 -1.29
N LEU A 246 12.13 -14.00 -2.36
CA LEU A 246 12.74 -13.99 -3.69
C LEU A 246 13.07 -12.57 -4.17
N ALA A 247 12.15 -11.61 -3.98
CA ALA A 247 12.38 -10.22 -4.33
C ALA A 247 13.58 -9.63 -3.55
N TRP A 248 13.69 -9.94 -2.27
CA TRP A 248 14.81 -9.53 -1.41
C TRP A 248 16.14 -10.17 -1.84
N GLU A 249 16.16 -11.46 -2.19
CA GLU A 249 17.38 -12.13 -2.69
C GLU A 249 17.85 -11.51 -4.02
N ILE A 250 16.91 -11.16 -4.91
CA ILE A 250 17.21 -10.47 -6.18
C ILE A 250 17.69 -9.03 -5.93
N ALA A 251 17.13 -8.34 -4.92
CA ALA A 251 17.56 -7.00 -4.52
C ALA A 251 19.02 -6.98 -4.07
N ILE A 252 19.40 -7.92 -3.20
CA ILE A 252 20.80 -8.10 -2.76
C ILE A 252 21.70 -8.42 -3.95
N ALA A 253 21.27 -9.33 -4.82
CA ALA A 253 22.03 -9.69 -6.01
C ALA A 253 22.26 -8.49 -6.94
N TYR A 254 21.26 -7.64 -7.11
CA TYR A 254 21.37 -6.39 -7.86
C TYR A 254 22.38 -5.44 -7.21
N PHE A 255 22.36 -5.30 -5.88
CA PHE A 255 23.35 -4.51 -5.17
C PHE A 255 24.76 -5.05 -5.37
N ILE A 256 24.99 -6.34 -5.14
CA ILE A 256 26.29 -6.99 -5.33
C ILE A 256 26.80 -6.77 -6.75
N LYS A 257 25.93 -6.92 -7.74
CA LYS A 257 26.26 -6.72 -9.15
C LYS A 257 26.62 -5.28 -9.49
N SER A 258 25.88 -4.31 -8.94
CA SER A 258 26.05 -2.89 -9.24
C SER A 258 27.19 -2.23 -8.45
N GLN A 259 27.41 -2.64 -7.20
CA GLN A 259 28.40 -2.05 -6.30
C GLN A 259 29.71 -2.84 -6.24
N GLY A 260 29.70 -4.12 -6.60
CA GLY A 260 30.86 -5.00 -6.53
C GLY A 260 31.20 -5.51 -5.12
N TYR A 261 30.33 -5.29 -4.14
CA TYR A 261 30.48 -5.77 -2.76
C TYR A 261 29.12 -6.10 -2.12
N GLU A 262 29.14 -6.81 -0.99
CA GLU A 262 27.95 -7.22 -0.24
C GLU A 262 27.35 -6.05 0.57
N PRO A 263 26.02 -5.82 0.53
CA PRO A 263 25.39 -4.80 1.36
C PRO A 263 25.46 -5.17 2.84
N ASP A 264 25.65 -4.18 3.72
CA ASP A 264 25.49 -4.40 5.17
C ASP A 264 24.00 -4.53 5.54
N VAL A 265 23.51 -5.77 5.59
CA VAL A 265 22.14 -6.12 6.00
C VAL A 265 22.07 -6.66 7.44
N GLY A 266 23.13 -6.45 8.24
CA GLY A 266 23.18 -6.88 9.65
C GLY A 266 23.23 -8.40 9.88
N SER A 267 23.29 -9.20 8.83
CA SER A 267 23.37 -10.67 8.88
C SER A 267 24.14 -11.22 7.69
N PRO A 268 24.74 -12.43 7.80
CA PRO A 268 25.43 -13.05 6.66
C PRO A 268 24.48 -13.26 5.49
N ILE A 269 24.91 -12.85 4.30
CA ILE A 269 24.12 -12.98 3.08
C ILE A 269 24.09 -14.45 2.66
N PRO A 270 22.91 -15.01 2.32
CA PRO A 270 22.83 -16.37 1.79
C PRO A 270 23.60 -16.54 0.48
N LYS A 271 24.02 -17.76 0.14
CA LYS A 271 24.74 -18.04 -1.12
C LYS A 271 23.93 -17.71 -2.38
N ARG A 272 22.60 -17.92 -2.33
CA ARG A 272 21.71 -17.77 -3.49
C ARG A 272 21.74 -16.37 -4.13
N PRO A 273 21.71 -15.25 -3.38
CA PRO A 273 22.02 -13.92 -3.89
C PRO A 273 23.32 -13.79 -4.71
N HIS A 274 24.41 -14.48 -4.33
CA HIS A 274 25.66 -14.46 -5.09
C HIS A 274 25.53 -15.17 -6.44
N VAL A 275 24.76 -16.25 -6.50
CA VAL A 275 24.45 -16.94 -7.76
C VAL A 275 23.58 -16.05 -8.64
N PHE A 276 22.55 -15.40 -8.08
CA PHE A 276 21.75 -14.41 -8.79
C PHE A 276 22.60 -13.25 -9.33
N ALA A 277 23.61 -12.77 -8.61
CA ALA A 277 24.48 -11.67 -9.04
C ALA A 277 25.29 -12.00 -10.31
N GLN A 278 25.38 -13.27 -10.71
CA GLN A 278 25.97 -13.68 -11.98
C GLN A 278 25.07 -13.38 -13.18
N LEU A 279 23.76 -13.23 -12.97
CA LEU A 279 22.81 -12.85 -14.02
C LEU A 279 23.01 -11.39 -14.49
N PRO A 280 22.46 -11.03 -15.67
CA PRO A 280 22.53 -9.65 -16.17
C PRO A 280 21.85 -8.65 -15.23
N GLU A 281 22.48 -7.50 -14.98
CA GLU A 281 21.93 -6.46 -14.10
C GLU A 281 20.52 -6.02 -14.51
N LEU A 282 20.31 -5.81 -15.82
CA LEU A 282 19.00 -5.44 -16.38
C LEU A 282 17.93 -6.51 -16.09
N TRP A 283 18.31 -7.79 -16.07
CA TRP A 283 17.41 -8.88 -15.75
C TRP A 283 17.01 -8.83 -14.26
N LEU A 284 17.97 -8.62 -13.36
CA LEU A 284 17.72 -8.50 -11.92
C LEU A 284 16.74 -7.35 -11.64
N ARG A 285 17.02 -6.18 -12.21
CA ARG A 285 16.16 -4.99 -12.06
C ARG A 285 14.74 -5.20 -12.58
N ARG A 286 14.59 -5.75 -13.79
CA ARG A 286 13.25 -6.04 -14.37
C ARG A 286 12.49 -7.10 -13.59
N SER A 287 13.21 -8.09 -13.07
CA SER A 287 12.63 -9.15 -12.25
C SER A 287 12.08 -8.57 -10.95
N LEU A 288 12.88 -7.77 -10.26
CA LEU A 288 12.46 -7.06 -9.05
C LEU A 288 11.25 -6.16 -9.30
N GLN A 289 11.29 -5.32 -10.35
CA GLN A 289 10.16 -4.47 -10.75
C GLN A 289 8.88 -5.27 -10.97
N THR A 290 8.98 -6.41 -11.64
CA THR A 290 7.85 -7.29 -11.95
C THR A 290 7.28 -7.95 -10.69
N LEU A 291 8.16 -8.44 -9.81
CA LEU A 291 7.75 -9.04 -8.53
C LEU A 291 7.06 -8.01 -7.64
N THR A 292 7.65 -6.82 -7.46
CA THR A 292 7.02 -5.77 -6.65
C THR A 292 5.69 -5.33 -7.27
N ALA A 293 5.64 -5.12 -8.59
CA ALA A 293 4.41 -4.73 -9.28
C ALA A 293 3.32 -5.80 -9.25
N SER A 294 3.63 -7.07 -8.99
CA SER A 294 2.60 -8.12 -8.82
C SER A 294 1.67 -7.85 -7.63
N GLY A 295 2.14 -7.04 -6.68
CA GLY A 295 1.45 -6.84 -5.42
C GLY A 295 1.38 -8.15 -4.65
N PHE A 296 2.48 -8.88 -4.52
CA PHE A 296 2.65 -9.98 -3.55
C PHE A 296 3.93 -9.81 -2.72
N VAL A 297 4.72 -8.78 -3.02
CA VAL A 297 5.91 -8.40 -2.26
C VAL A 297 5.49 -7.50 -1.13
N ALA A 298 6.01 -7.78 0.06
CA ALA A 298 5.90 -6.96 1.23
C ALA A 298 4.45 -6.59 1.63
N TYR A 299 3.58 -7.60 1.78
CA TYR A 299 2.24 -7.48 2.40
C TYR A 299 2.33 -7.21 3.91
N TRP A 300 2.94 -6.09 4.29
CA TRP A 300 3.11 -5.70 5.68
C TRP A 300 2.54 -4.30 5.87
N GLN A 301 1.99 -4.07 7.06
CA GLN A 301 1.63 -2.72 7.47
C GLN A 301 2.91 -1.88 7.52
N ASN A 302 2.80 -0.59 7.20
CA ASN A 302 3.91 0.38 7.19
C ASN A 302 4.92 0.25 6.03
N SER A 303 4.57 -0.44 4.93
CA SER A 303 5.37 -0.48 3.70
C SER A 303 4.67 0.28 2.55
N PRO A 304 4.43 1.61 2.67
CA PRO A 304 3.56 2.34 1.76
C PRO A 304 4.02 2.27 0.30
N LEU A 305 5.32 2.31 0.05
CA LEU A 305 5.88 2.27 -1.31
C LEU A 305 5.74 0.89 -1.97
N ASP A 306 5.88 -0.19 -1.20
CA ASP A 306 5.66 -1.55 -1.73
C ASP A 306 4.17 -1.77 -2.05
N ILE A 307 3.27 -1.26 -1.19
CA ILE A 307 1.82 -1.31 -1.42
C ILE A 307 1.45 -0.52 -2.68
N LEU A 308 1.95 0.71 -2.82
CA LEU A 308 1.69 1.55 -3.98
C LEU A 308 2.27 0.93 -5.26
N ALA A 309 3.50 0.41 -5.22
CA ALA A 309 4.10 -0.29 -6.35
C ALA A 309 3.29 -1.55 -6.74
N GLY A 310 2.84 -2.32 -5.74
CA GLY A 310 2.00 -3.51 -5.92
C GLY A 310 0.64 -3.23 -6.55
N LYS A 311 0.10 -2.02 -6.36
CA LYS A 311 -1.13 -1.58 -7.02
C LYS A 311 -1.05 -1.63 -8.54
N ARG A 312 0.15 -1.52 -9.15
CA ARG A 312 0.32 -1.56 -10.61
C ARG A 312 -0.09 -2.89 -11.25
N GLY A 313 -0.04 -3.98 -10.50
CA GLY A 313 -0.53 -5.30 -10.94
C GLY A 313 -2.02 -5.51 -10.73
N ARG A 314 -2.72 -4.53 -10.17
CA ARG A 314 -4.12 -4.63 -9.74
C ARG A 314 -5.04 -3.75 -10.56
N LYS A 315 -6.33 -4.08 -10.53
CA LYS A 315 -7.41 -3.41 -11.26
C LYS A 315 -8.36 -2.76 -10.27
N PHE A 316 -8.90 -1.61 -10.67
CA PHE A 316 -9.85 -0.83 -9.86
C PHE A 316 -11.12 -0.59 -10.67
N GLY A 317 -12.27 -0.79 -10.05
CA GLY A 317 -13.57 -0.58 -10.70
C GLY A 317 -13.87 0.90 -10.92
N LYS A 318 -13.51 1.75 -9.96
CA LYS A 318 -13.48 3.21 -10.09
C LYS A 318 -12.04 3.70 -10.02
N ILE A 319 -11.75 4.77 -10.74
CA ILE A 319 -10.38 5.29 -10.79
C ILE A 319 -9.92 5.88 -9.46
N GLN A 320 -10.84 6.48 -8.68
CA GLN A 320 -10.57 7.00 -7.34
C GLN A 320 -10.18 5.89 -6.35
N ASP A 321 -10.71 4.68 -6.53
CA ASP A 321 -10.36 3.52 -5.69
C ASP A 321 -8.89 3.15 -5.80
N SER A 322 -8.21 3.57 -6.88
CA SER A 322 -6.76 3.43 -6.99
C SER A 322 -6.00 4.14 -5.87
N CYS A 323 -6.64 5.06 -5.15
CA CYS A 323 -6.15 5.69 -3.93
C CYS A 323 -6.99 5.26 -2.71
N TRP A 324 -8.32 5.41 -2.80
CA TRP A 324 -9.22 5.20 -1.67
C TRP A 324 -9.28 3.76 -1.16
N ALA A 325 -9.13 2.76 -2.04
CA ALA A 325 -9.15 1.36 -1.61
C ALA A 325 -7.86 0.92 -0.91
N LEU A 326 -6.85 1.79 -0.78
CA LEU A 326 -5.56 1.47 -0.17
C LEU A 326 -5.31 2.18 1.16
N VAL A 327 -6.15 3.16 1.54
CA VAL A 327 -5.92 4.01 2.72
C VAL A 327 -5.73 3.19 3.99
N GLY A 328 -6.48 2.10 4.16
CA GLY A 328 -6.35 1.22 5.31
C GLY A 328 -5.03 0.45 5.33
N ALA A 329 -4.58 -0.10 4.20
CA ALA A 329 -3.30 -0.80 4.13
C ALA A 329 -2.11 0.15 4.29
N LEU A 330 -2.26 1.39 3.83
CA LEU A 330 -1.32 2.48 4.05
C LEU A 330 -1.38 3.00 5.49
N GLY A 331 -2.25 2.47 6.35
CA GLY A 331 -2.41 2.88 7.74
C GLY A 331 -2.89 4.33 7.88
N ILE A 332 -3.40 4.95 6.82
CA ILE A 332 -3.89 6.34 6.85
C ILE A 332 -5.27 6.34 7.49
N ASP A 333 -5.40 7.07 8.60
CA ASP A 333 -6.66 7.34 9.27
C ASP A 333 -7.09 8.80 9.05
N ASN A 334 -8.36 9.08 9.34
CA ASN A 334 -8.95 10.44 9.30
C ASN A 334 -8.89 11.16 7.94
N ILE A 335 -8.78 10.42 6.84
CA ILE A 335 -8.84 10.97 5.48
C ILE A 335 -10.29 11.06 4.99
N GLU A 336 -10.68 12.21 4.45
CA GLU A 336 -11.98 12.38 3.82
C GLU A 336 -12.01 11.70 2.44
N VAL A 337 -12.76 10.61 2.36
CA VAL A 337 -13.03 9.86 1.11
C VAL A 337 -14.28 10.42 0.44
N THR A 338 -14.13 10.84 -0.82
CA THR A 338 -15.25 11.35 -1.65
C THR A 338 -15.19 10.79 -3.07
N TYR A 339 -16.37 10.59 -3.64
CA TYR A 339 -16.59 10.17 -5.03
C TYR A 339 -17.35 11.23 -5.84
N ALA A 340 -17.39 12.48 -5.35
CA ALA A 340 -18.05 13.57 -6.04
C ALA A 340 -17.40 13.83 -7.42
N GLU A 341 -18.23 14.10 -8.44
CA GLU A 341 -17.77 14.23 -9.84
C GLU A 341 -16.82 15.42 -10.04
N ASP A 342 -16.96 16.48 -9.24
CA ASP A 342 -16.10 17.67 -9.23
C ASP A 342 -14.77 17.46 -8.47
N PHE A 343 -14.62 16.29 -7.83
CA PHE A 343 -13.42 15.87 -7.13
C PHE A 343 -12.55 14.97 -8.02
N GLY A 344 -11.87 15.59 -8.99
CA GLY A 344 -11.01 14.91 -9.96
C GLY A 344 -9.81 14.17 -9.36
N MET A 345 -9.21 13.28 -10.15
CA MET A 345 -8.12 12.40 -9.69
C MET A 345 -6.87 13.11 -9.16
N ASP A 346 -6.56 14.31 -9.66
CA ASP A 346 -5.41 15.06 -9.17
C ASP A 346 -5.60 15.47 -7.70
N LYS A 347 -6.82 15.88 -7.31
CA LYS A 347 -7.16 16.20 -5.92
C LYS A 347 -7.15 14.96 -5.03
N VAL A 348 -7.63 13.82 -5.55
CA VAL A 348 -7.58 12.52 -4.86
C VAL A 348 -6.13 12.13 -4.56
N LYS A 349 -5.25 12.17 -5.57
CA LYS A 349 -3.83 11.83 -5.43
C LYS A 349 -3.11 12.80 -4.50
N GLN A 350 -3.37 14.09 -4.63
CA GLN A 350 -2.79 15.12 -3.77
C GLN A 350 -3.15 14.85 -2.31
N ARG A 351 -4.43 14.63 -2.00
CA ARG A 351 -4.89 14.36 -0.64
C ARG A 351 -4.29 13.07 -0.06
N LEU A 352 -4.20 12.01 -0.86
CA LEU A 352 -3.53 10.78 -0.42
C LEU A 352 -2.05 11.04 -0.12
N LEU A 353 -1.37 11.79 -0.99
CA LEU A 353 0.05 12.07 -0.88
C LEU A 353 0.36 12.95 0.35
N GLU A 354 -0.46 13.97 0.61
CA GLU A 354 -0.40 14.78 1.84
C GLU A 354 -0.49 13.89 3.07
N ALA A 355 -1.51 13.02 3.14
CA ALA A 355 -1.66 12.09 4.26
C ALA A 355 -0.49 11.09 4.41
N LEU A 356 0.10 10.65 3.29
CA LEU A 356 1.29 9.80 3.30
C LEU A 356 2.51 10.54 3.86
N PHE A 357 2.73 11.79 3.47
CA PHE A 357 3.83 12.60 3.99
C PHE A 357 3.63 12.95 5.47
N ASP A 358 2.41 13.27 5.87
CA ASP A 358 2.08 13.55 7.27
C ASP A 358 2.39 12.33 8.15
N LYS A 359 2.06 11.12 7.68
CA LYS A 359 2.26 9.88 8.44
C LYS A 359 3.69 9.33 8.38
N TYR A 360 4.30 9.29 7.20
CA TYR A 360 5.57 8.57 6.97
C TYR A 360 6.79 9.48 6.79
N THR A 361 6.57 10.79 6.61
CA THR A 361 7.57 11.87 6.49
C THR A 361 8.78 11.51 5.62
N TRP A 362 9.79 10.84 6.21
CA TRP A 362 11.07 10.48 5.61
C TRP A 362 11.05 9.21 4.76
N GLY A 363 10.16 8.26 5.03
CA GLY A 363 10.06 7.01 4.25
C GLY A 363 9.67 7.23 2.77
N MET A 364 9.11 8.41 2.47
CA MET A 364 8.71 8.83 1.12
C MET A 364 9.83 9.56 0.35
N LEU A 365 10.95 9.94 0.98
CA LEU A 365 12.00 10.77 0.40
C LEU A 365 13.13 9.97 -0.29
N ALA A 366 13.07 8.65 -0.24
CA ALA A 366 14.03 7.77 -0.87
C ALA A 366 13.35 7.03 -2.05
N LEU A 367 13.26 7.70 -3.20
CA LEU A 367 12.63 7.16 -4.41
C LEU A 367 13.63 7.24 -5.59
N PRO A 368 14.01 6.13 -6.25
CA PRO A 368 14.73 6.19 -7.50
C PRO A 368 13.79 6.67 -8.61
N PHE A 369 14.25 7.62 -9.43
CA PHE A 369 13.51 8.06 -10.59
C PHE A 369 13.27 6.91 -11.58
N SER A 370 12.05 6.79 -12.08
CA SER A 370 11.74 5.93 -13.23
C SER A 370 12.44 6.45 -14.49
N GLU A 371 13.02 5.56 -15.29
CA GLU A 371 13.66 5.91 -16.57
C GLU A 371 12.70 6.58 -17.56
N SER A 372 11.40 6.27 -17.47
CA SER A 372 10.32 6.93 -18.19
C SER A 372 8.99 6.74 -17.45
N ILE A 373 8.10 7.75 -17.51
CA ILE A 373 6.73 7.64 -17.01
C ILE A 373 5.80 7.76 -18.19
N GLN A 374 4.98 6.72 -18.39
CA GLN A 374 3.90 6.79 -19.34
C GLN A 374 2.66 7.32 -18.64
N ASP A 375 2.03 8.30 -19.27
CA ASP A 375 0.72 8.74 -18.88
C ASP A 375 -0.28 7.58 -19.02
N VAL A 376 -0.99 7.27 -17.93
CA VAL A 376 -1.85 6.08 -17.85
C VAL A 376 -3.02 6.12 -18.85
N TYR A 377 -3.42 7.32 -19.31
CA TYR A 377 -4.55 7.51 -20.21
C TYR A 377 -4.15 7.54 -21.68
N THR A 378 -2.97 8.11 -21.97
CA THR A 378 -2.52 8.35 -23.34
C THR A 378 -1.39 7.40 -23.77
N GLY A 379 -0.72 6.74 -22.84
CA GLY A 379 0.47 5.92 -23.08
C GLY A 379 1.71 6.74 -23.49
N VAL A 380 1.59 8.07 -23.51
CA VAL A 380 2.65 8.98 -23.94
C VAL A 380 3.64 9.17 -22.79
N GLU A 381 4.91 9.14 -23.13
CA GLU A 381 5.98 9.43 -22.18
C GLU A 381 5.93 10.90 -21.74
N ARG A 382 6.02 11.12 -20.43
CA ARG A 382 6.04 12.44 -19.81
C ARG A 382 7.00 12.51 -18.63
N GLY A 383 7.32 13.73 -18.22
CA GLY A 383 8.11 13.98 -17.02
C GLY A 383 7.40 13.54 -15.73
N PHE A 384 8.21 13.30 -14.70
CA PHE A 384 7.76 12.95 -13.35
C PHE A 384 6.93 14.07 -12.70
N ARG A 385 5.84 13.67 -12.06
CA ARG A 385 5.01 14.49 -11.17
C ARG A 385 4.95 13.82 -9.81
N TRP A 386 4.91 14.61 -8.75
CA TRP A 386 4.80 14.07 -7.38
C TRP A 386 3.57 13.18 -7.17
N THR A 387 2.48 13.41 -7.91
CA THR A 387 1.29 12.56 -7.89
C THR A 387 1.52 11.16 -8.48
N ASP A 388 2.63 10.92 -9.20
CA ASP A 388 2.99 9.59 -9.74
C ASP A 388 3.42 8.62 -8.63
N VAL A 389 3.82 9.14 -7.47
CA VAL A 389 4.09 8.32 -6.28
C VAL A 389 2.81 7.59 -5.84
N ALA A 390 1.66 8.29 -5.84
CA ALA A 390 0.36 7.70 -5.54
C ALA A 390 -0.08 6.66 -6.59
N ASP A 391 0.53 6.66 -7.78
CA ASP A 391 0.32 5.64 -8.82
C ASP A 391 1.26 4.43 -8.70
N GLY A 392 2.18 4.44 -7.72
CA GLY A 392 3.17 3.37 -7.58
C GLY A 392 4.27 3.40 -8.63
N ALA A 393 4.48 4.54 -9.30
CA ALA A 393 5.53 4.67 -10.32
C ALA A 393 6.93 4.52 -9.72
N MET A 394 7.07 4.80 -8.43
CA MET A 394 8.33 4.72 -7.70
C MET A 394 8.42 3.40 -6.93
N LEU A 395 9.60 2.80 -6.95
CA LEU A 395 9.93 1.65 -6.12
C LEU A 395 10.58 2.13 -4.82
N PRO A 396 10.43 1.38 -3.71
CA PRO A 396 11.16 1.70 -2.49
C PRO A 396 12.67 1.59 -2.71
N VAL A 397 13.47 2.52 -2.16
CA VAL A 397 14.94 2.42 -2.21
C VAL A 397 15.46 1.14 -1.55
N HIS A 398 14.81 0.67 -0.47
CA HIS A 398 15.21 -0.60 0.17
C HIS A 398 15.03 -1.80 -0.75
N ALA A 399 14.15 -1.73 -1.76
CA ALA A 399 14.01 -2.80 -2.75
C ALA A 399 15.29 -3.00 -3.58
N PHE A 400 16.24 -2.07 -3.56
CA PHE A 400 17.53 -2.19 -4.25
C PHE A 400 18.72 -2.32 -3.29
N CYS A 401 18.46 -2.50 -1.98
CA CYS A 401 19.48 -2.63 -0.93
C CYS A 401 20.53 -1.50 -0.95
N VAL A 402 20.16 -0.26 -1.32
CA VAL A 402 21.12 0.85 -1.52
C VAL A 402 21.70 1.34 -0.18
N GLU A 403 23.02 1.45 -0.09
CA GLU A 403 23.71 2.14 1.01
C GLU A 403 23.79 3.64 0.73
N GLN A 404 23.36 4.47 1.67
CA GLN A 404 23.77 5.87 1.68
C GLN A 404 25.22 5.94 2.15
N LYS A 405 26.16 6.01 1.21
CA LYS A 405 27.51 6.48 1.57
C LYS A 405 27.35 7.92 2.08
N PRO A 406 27.78 8.24 3.31
CA PRO A 406 27.91 9.64 3.71
C PRO A 406 28.78 10.31 2.64
N ALA A 407 28.32 11.42 2.08
CA ALA A 407 29.19 12.26 1.26
C ALA A 407 30.48 12.47 2.07
N ALA A 408 31.64 12.31 1.42
CA ALA A 408 32.93 12.55 2.07
C ALA A 408 32.82 13.87 2.85
N PRO A 409 33.20 13.89 4.14
CA PRO A 409 32.93 15.03 4.99
C PRO A 409 33.46 16.29 4.32
N ASP A 410 32.55 17.23 4.06
CA ASP A 410 32.96 18.57 3.66
C ASP A 410 33.90 19.06 4.76
N PRO A 411 35.16 19.41 4.44
CA PRO A 411 36.11 19.89 5.44
C PRO A 411 35.61 21.12 6.22
N ASN A 412 34.55 21.78 5.75
CA ASN A 412 33.89 22.91 6.41
C ASN A 412 32.80 22.51 7.44
N LEU A 413 32.42 21.23 7.55
CA LEU A 413 31.36 20.75 8.46
C LEU A 413 31.89 19.95 9.66
N ARG A 414 33.08 20.29 10.14
CA ARG A 414 33.72 19.67 11.34
C ARG A 414 32.92 19.80 12.63
N GLU A 415 31.92 20.69 12.71
CA GLU A 415 31.12 20.87 13.94
C GLU A 415 30.05 19.79 14.16
N LEU A 416 29.68 19.01 13.13
CA LEU A 416 28.69 17.93 13.26
C LEU A 416 29.28 16.59 13.74
N GLU A 417 30.61 16.45 13.81
CA GLU A 417 31.27 15.21 14.28
C GLU A 417 31.08 14.95 15.79
N LEU A 418 30.63 15.96 16.56
CA LEU A 418 30.38 15.84 18.00
C LEU A 418 29.08 15.09 18.37
N LEU A 419 28.23 14.74 17.39
CA LEU A 419 26.96 14.04 17.63
C LEU A 419 27.02 12.51 17.46
N LYS A 420 28.20 11.94 17.16
CA LYS A 420 28.36 10.47 17.07
C LYS A 420 28.52 9.83 18.45
N LEU A 421 27.40 9.48 19.09
CA LEU A 421 27.37 8.54 20.22
C LEU A 421 26.82 7.17 19.78
N SER A 422 27.76 6.23 19.67
CA SER A 422 27.68 4.76 19.72
C SER A 422 26.37 4.06 19.26
N TYR A 423 26.37 3.56 18.03
CA TYR A 423 25.41 2.58 17.51
C TYR A 423 25.97 1.15 17.68
N THR A 424 25.95 0.62 18.90
CA THR A 424 26.20 -0.81 19.15
C THR A 424 25.48 -1.26 20.40
N ARG A 425 24.29 -1.86 20.26
CA ARG A 425 23.88 -3.12 20.92
C ARG A 425 22.42 -3.50 20.62
N THR A 426 22.26 -4.80 20.41
CA THR A 426 21.07 -5.65 20.58
C THR A 426 19.95 -5.58 19.53
N HIS A 427 19.91 -6.65 18.73
CA HIS A 427 18.73 -7.15 18.04
C HIS A 427 17.70 -7.65 19.07
N ASN A 428 16.46 -7.16 18.95
CA ASN A 428 15.19 -7.83 19.15
C ASN A 428 14.10 -6.75 19.05
N LEU A 429 13.04 -7.00 18.27
CA LEU A 429 11.98 -6.08 17.83
C LEU A 429 12.33 -5.25 16.58
N ALA A 430 11.78 -5.65 15.43
CA ALA A 430 11.69 -4.82 14.23
C ALA A 430 10.51 -3.84 14.39
N GLU A 431 10.68 -2.92 15.34
CA GLU A 431 9.94 -1.66 15.46
C GLU A 431 10.98 -0.58 15.78
N TYR A 432 10.58 0.69 15.62
CA TYR A 432 11.28 1.95 15.84
C TYR A 432 11.91 2.56 14.58
N THR A 433 11.23 3.53 13.96
CA THR A 433 10.92 4.88 14.50
C THR A 433 12.20 5.61 14.88
N VAL A 434 12.64 6.47 13.99
CA VAL A 434 13.66 7.49 14.26
C VAL A 434 13.09 8.42 15.32
N THR A 435 13.55 8.29 16.55
CA THR A 435 13.42 9.35 17.56
C THR A 435 14.77 10.02 17.72
N ILE A 436 14.88 11.27 17.29
CA ILE A 436 15.90 12.18 17.81
C ILE A 436 15.18 13.37 18.45
N LEU A 437 15.10 13.29 19.78
CA LEU A 437 15.05 14.33 20.80
C LEU A 437 14.27 15.63 20.49
N GLY A 438 13.12 15.77 21.17
CA GLY A 438 12.97 16.91 22.08
C GLY A 438 11.80 17.88 21.89
N LEU A 439 10.55 17.42 21.82
CA LEU A 439 9.41 18.19 22.37
C LEU A 439 8.47 17.23 23.12
N GLY A 440 8.37 17.45 24.42
CA GLY A 440 7.86 16.48 25.41
C GLY A 440 6.37 16.19 25.33
N SER A 441 6.06 14.95 25.70
CA SER A 441 4.76 14.47 26.16
C SER A 441 4.21 15.36 27.28
N ARG A 442 3.04 15.97 27.06
CA ARG A 442 2.21 16.52 28.14
C ARG A 442 1.40 15.38 28.75
N GLU A 443 1.97 14.71 29.75
CA GLU A 443 1.17 14.10 30.80
C GLU A 443 1.02 15.09 31.95
N THR A 444 -0.19 15.08 32.51
CA THR A 444 -0.72 15.96 33.53
C THR A 444 0.12 16.02 34.81
N LEU A 445 0.61 17.22 35.16
CA LEU A 445 0.97 17.60 36.54
C LEU A 445 0.35 18.97 36.85
N GLY A 446 -0.01 19.13 38.13
CA GLY A 446 -0.95 20.12 38.67
C GLY A 446 -0.56 21.61 38.56
N PRO A 447 -1.41 22.49 39.14
CA PRO A 447 -1.34 23.92 38.93
C PRO A 447 -0.30 24.52 39.87
N ASP A 448 0.88 24.83 39.34
CA ASP A 448 1.73 25.96 39.71
C ASP A 448 3.12 25.69 39.16
N ASP A 449 3.40 26.21 37.96
CA ASP A 449 4.73 26.72 37.65
C ASP A 449 4.68 27.58 36.37
N THR A 450 4.84 28.87 36.58
CA THR A 450 4.95 29.89 35.54
C THR A 450 6.35 29.88 34.95
N ASN A 451 6.55 29.27 33.78
CA ASN A 451 7.61 29.61 32.84
C ASN A 451 7.22 29.16 31.42
N ARG A 452 6.75 30.12 30.60
CA ARG A 452 6.53 29.94 29.15
C ARG A 452 7.86 30.13 28.43
N VAL A 453 8.28 29.12 27.66
CA VAL A 453 9.22 29.30 26.54
C VAL A 453 8.39 29.06 25.27
N GLU A 454 8.28 30.09 24.43
CA GLU A 454 7.64 30.00 23.12
C GLU A 454 8.56 29.23 22.17
N ALA A 455 8.04 28.18 21.54
CA ALA A 455 8.72 27.47 20.46
C ALA A 455 8.39 28.18 19.15
N GLU A 456 9.40 28.72 18.48
CA GLU A 456 9.28 29.32 17.15
C GLU A 456 9.16 28.21 16.08
N ASP A 457 8.10 28.29 15.27
CA ASP A 457 7.86 27.43 14.10
C ASP A 457 9.00 27.60 13.07
N LEU A 458 9.59 26.50 12.61
CA LEU A 458 10.48 26.55 11.44
C LEU A 458 9.64 26.85 10.17
N PRO A 459 9.94 27.91 9.40
CA PRO A 459 9.17 28.22 8.20
C PRO A 459 9.37 27.16 7.11
N VAL A 460 8.29 26.79 6.43
CA VAL A 460 8.23 25.91 5.23
C VAL A 460 9.33 26.22 4.19
N GLU A 461 9.80 27.47 4.15
CA GLU A 461 10.89 27.93 3.30
C GLU A 461 12.25 27.25 3.59
N GLN A 462 12.54 26.91 4.85
CA GLN A 462 13.78 26.18 5.20
C GLN A 462 13.69 24.70 4.81
N LEU A 463 12.51 24.08 4.92
CA LEU A 463 12.25 22.72 4.43
C LEU A 463 12.45 22.59 2.91
N LEU A 464 11.99 23.60 2.16
CA LEU A 464 12.17 23.66 0.71
C LEU A 464 13.64 23.87 0.30
N ARG A 465 14.42 24.63 1.09
CA ARG A 465 15.86 24.82 0.85
C ARG A 465 16.66 23.53 1.06
N VAL A 466 16.30 22.71 2.04
CA VAL A 466 16.91 21.39 2.28
C VAL A 466 16.56 20.42 1.15
N ALA A 467 15.30 20.38 0.70
CA ALA A 467 14.89 19.58 -0.45
C ALA A 467 15.62 20.00 -1.75
N ALA A 468 15.78 21.31 -1.98
CA ALA A 468 16.53 21.84 -3.11
C ALA A 468 18.04 21.56 -3.04
N ALA A 469 18.62 21.49 -1.84
CA ALA A 469 20.02 21.09 -1.64
C ALA A 469 20.24 19.59 -1.93
N VAL A 470 19.30 18.73 -1.54
CA VAL A 470 19.31 17.29 -1.87
C VAL A 470 19.15 17.06 -3.38
N LEU A 471 18.31 17.86 -4.06
CA LEU A 471 18.15 17.82 -5.51
C LEU A 471 19.43 18.26 -6.26
N ARG A 472 20.17 19.25 -5.74
CA ARG A 472 21.47 19.69 -6.29
C ARG A 472 22.53 18.60 -6.27
N ALA A 473 22.50 17.68 -5.29
CA ALA A 473 23.47 16.59 -5.20
C ALA A 473 23.19 15.45 -6.20
N GLY A 474 21.96 15.33 -6.71
CA GLY A 474 21.52 14.25 -7.60
C GLY A 474 21.52 14.56 -9.10
N GLN A 475 21.75 15.80 -9.52
CA GLN A 475 21.66 16.20 -10.94
C GLN A 475 22.80 17.13 -11.35
N LEU A 476 23.83 16.57 -11.98
CA LEU A 476 24.78 17.36 -12.77
C LEU A 476 25.28 16.66 -14.05
N GLN A 477 24.60 15.60 -14.51
CA GLN A 477 25.04 14.88 -15.71
C GLN A 477 24.02 14.78 -16.84
N SER A 478 22.76 15.19 -16.66
CA SER A 478 21.70 14.96 -17.65
C SER A 478 21.15 16.22 -18.33
N TYR A 479 21.67 17.41 -18.07
CA TYR A 479 21.23 18.64 -18.72
C TYR A 479 22.39 19.35 -19.40
N LEU A 480 22.64 19.03 -20.67
CA LEU A 480 23.16 19.94 -21.71
C LEU A 480 23.16 19.20 -23.07
N PRO A 481 22.04 19.18 -23.82
CA PRO A 481 21.97 18.53 -25.14
C PRO A 481 22.61 19.34 -26.29
N SER A 482 23.21 20.50 -26.02
CA SER A 482 23.71 21.37 -27.08
C SER A 482 24.83 22.29 -26.57
N CYS A 483 26.04 21.76 -26.49
CA CYS A 483 27.27 22.57 -26.50
C CYS A 483 28.27 21.85 -27.39
N THR A 484 28.78 22.54 -28.40
CA THR A 484 29.86 22.01 -29.22
C THR A 484 31.16 22.00 -28.41
N LYS A 485 32.07 21.06 -28.69
CA LYS A 485 33.35 20.90 -27.96
C LYS A 485 34.19 22.18 -27.92
N ASP A 486 33.99 23.10 -28.85
CA ASP A 486 34.72 24.37 -28.94
C ASP A 486 34.12 25.47 -28.03
N GLU A 487 32.83 25.37 -27.64
CA GLU A 487 32.20 26.31 -26.68
C GLU A 487 32.60 26.02 -25.23
N LEU A 488 32.95 24.77 -24.92
CA LEU A 488 33.46 24.37 -23.59
C LEU A 488 34.95 24.68 -23.39
N ALA A 489 35.70 24.96 -24.46
CA ALA A 489 37.12 25.30 -24.37
C ALA A 489 37.39 26.79 -24.04
N GLY A 490 36.38 27.65 -24.13
CA GLY A 490 36.48 29.09 -23.85
C GLY A 490 36.09 29.53 -22.43
N LEU A 491 35.57 28.63 -21.59
CA LEU A 491 35.12 28.93 -20.23
C LEU A 491 36.18 28.53 -19.20
N GLY A 492 37.28 29.28 -19.19
CA GLY A 492 38.21 29.30 -18.06
C GLY A 492 37.63 30.13 -16.90
N ASP A 493 37.79 29.61 -15.68
CA ASP A 493 37.72 30.27 -14.37
C ASP A 493 36.77 31.48 -14.26
N GLY A 494 35.46 31.23 -14.24
CA GLY A 494 34.49 32.33 -14.05
C GLY A 494 33.02 31.94 -13.94
N TRP A 495 32.65 30.89 -13.20
CA TRP A 495 31.25 30.55 -12.92
C TRP A 495 31.01 30.34 -11.42
N VAL A 496 31.03 31.45 -10.65
CA VAL A 496 30.48 31.50 -9.28
C VAL A 496 29.61 32.76 -9.06
N ALA A 497 29.46 33.65 -10.05
CA ALA A 497 28.88 34.97 -9.79
C ALA A 497 27.35 35.10 -9.92
N ASP A 498 26.64 34.23 -10.65
CA ASP A 498 25.21 34.47 -10.98
C ASP A 498 24.20 33.49 -10.35
N ALA A 499 24.62 32.62 -9.44
CA ALA A 499 23.70 31.76 -8.66
C ALA A 499 22.65 32.54 -7.83
N PRO A 500 22.95 33.72 -7.25
CA PRO A 500 21.96 34.52 -6.52
C PRO A 500 20.87 35.12 -7.42
N ALA A 501 21.17 35.40 -8.69
CA ALA A 501 20.21 35.96 -9.64
C ALA A 501 19.16 34.93 -10.08
N LEU A 502 19.58 33.67 -10.27
CA LEU A 502 18.69 32.53 -10.56
C LEU A 502 17.85 32.14 -9.33
N GLU A 503 18.40 32.25 -8.12
CA GLU A 503 17.68 32.05 -6.86
C GLU A 503 16.58 33.12 -6.66
N ALA A 504 16.89 34.39 -6.92
CA ALA A 504 15.90 35.47 -6.88
C ALA A 504 14.78 35.29 -7.92
N GLN A 505 15.10 34.76 -9.11
CA GLN A 505 14.13 34.52 -10.17
C GLN A 505 13.22 33.33 -9.86
N ALA A 506 13.75 32.24 -9.29
CA ALA A 506 12.98 31.08 -8.85
C ALA A 506 12.07 31.41 -7.66
N ILE A 507 12.57 32.17 -6.68
CA ILE A 507 11.78 32.65 -5.54
C ILE A 507 10.67 33.61 -6.02
N SER A 508 10.95 34.47 -7.01
CA SER A 508 9.96 35.37 -7.61
C SER A 508 8.85 34.62 -8.38
N ILE A 509 9.20 33.56 -9.13
CA ILE A 509 8.23 32.69 -9.83
C ILE A 509 7.34 31.94 -8.83
N LEU A 510 7.93 31.40 -7.76
CA LEU A 510 7.19 30.67 -6.72
C LEU A 510 6.33 31.60 -5.83
N SER A 511 6.79 32.84 -5.61
CA SER A 511 6.04 33.85 -4.85
C SER A 511 4.89 34.47 -5.66
N SER A 512 5.05 34.61 -6.98
CA SER A 512 3.96 35.11 -7.85
C SER A 512 2.82 34.10 -8.00
N GLN A 513 3.10 32.79 -7.96
CA GLN A 513 2.06 31.75 -7.91
C GLN A 513 1.34 31.65 -6.57
N LYS A 514 1.94 32.13 -5.48
CA LYS A 514 1.30 32.22 -4.16
C LYS A 514 0.24 33.32 -4.09
N HIS A 515 0.36 34.38 -4.89
CA HIS A 515 -0.57 35.52 -4.88
C HIS A 515 -1.84 35.31 -5.71
N GLU A 516 -1.91 34.29 -6.57
CA GLU A 516 -3.15 33.92 -7.30
C GLU A 516 -4.09 33.00 -6.50
N LEU A 517 -3.69 32.52 -5.32
CA LEU A 517 -4.45 31.57 -4.52
C LEU A 517 -5.04 32.14 -3.22
N THR A 518 -4.91 33.45 -2.97
CA THR A 518 -5.41 34.08 -1.75
C THR A 518 -6.07 35.44 -2.00
N GLU A 519 -7.17 35.50 -2.75
CA GLU A 519 -8.25 36.49 -2.49
C GLU A 519 -9.61 36.01 -3.07
N PRO A 520 -10.70 36.02 -2.27
CA PRO A 520 -12.05 35.75 -2.74
C PRO A 520 -12.71 37.01 -3.33
N LYS A 521 -12.95 37.05 -4.65
CA LYS A 521 -13.78 38.09 -5.29
C LYS A 521 -15.16 37.53 -5.65
N TRP A 522 -16.06 37.46 -4.66
CA TRP A 522 -17.51 37.45 -4.87
C TRP A 522 -18.23 38.17 -3.73
N MET A 523 -18.30 39.50 -3.82
CA MET A 523 -19.42 40.35 -3.37
C MET A 523 -19.32 41.69 -4.11
N GLN A 524 -19.87 41.74 -5.32
CA GLN A 524 -20.67 42.82 -5.90
C GLN A 524 -21.32 42.32 -7.18
#